data_AF-X1J167-F1
#
_entry.id   AF-X1J167-F1
#
_cell.length_a   1.000
_cell.length_b   1.000
_cell.length_c   1.000
_cell.angle_alpha   90.00
_cell.angle_beta   90.00
_cell.angle_gamma   90.00
#
_symmetry.space_group_name_H-M   'P 1'
#
loop_
_entity.id
_entity.type
_entity.pdbx_description
1 polymer ?
#
loop_
_entity_poly.entity_id
_entity_poly.type
_entity_poly.pdbx_seq_one_letter_code
_entity_poly.pdbx_strand_id
1 'polypeptide(L)'
;LKGILVKRVFVKESVSIKEEYYLGVTVDRAQKRVVVMVSPAGGIDIEEVARTNPGKIFKFYVNPLLGFKSHEANELASALTKDKNLVKGIAKILSGLYRIFEEMDSSLVEVNPLVITKEGSLFALDAKIIFDDNALYRHPEISSLRDLEVEDPLEVRAKEAGVSYVRLEGNIGCIVNGAGLAMATMDLVKHYGAEPANFLDVGGGASLQQVGKALDIVLSDEQVRAVLVNIFGGITRCDIVAEGLIQALSKRKMNLPLIIRLTGT
;
A
#
# COMPACT_ATOMS: atom_id res chain seq x y z
N LEU A 1 11.59 -4.40 9.67
CA LEU A 1 11.95 -3.12 10.34
C LEU A 1 13.44 -3.11 10.71
N LYS A 2 14.34 -3.10 9.71
CA LYS A 2 15.76 -2.81 9.95
C LYS A 2 16.00 -1.37 9.50
N GLY A 3 16.69 -0.56 10.30
CA GLY A 3 17.11 0.79 9.92
C GLY A 3 16.20 1.96 10.33
N ILE A 4 15.07 1.72 11.00
CA ILE A 4 14.17 2.80 11.49
C ILE A 4 14.51 3.13 12.94
N LEU A 5 14.69 4.41 13.26
CA LEU A 5 14.91 4.89 14.62
C LEU A 5 13.64 4.77 15.46
N VAL A 6 13.70 4.05 16.58
CA VAL A 6 12.57 3.91 17.51
C VAL A 6 12.44 5.18 18.36
N LYS A 7 11.41 5.99 18.12
CA LYS A 7 11.17 7.25 18.86
C LYS A 7 10.19 7.14 20.02
N ARG A 8 9.29 6.15 19.97
CA ARG A 8 8.21 5.97 20.95
C ARG A 8 8.07 4.49 21.27
N VAL A 9 7.65 4.21 22.50
CA VAL A 9 7.29 2.88 22.97
C VAL A 9 5.86 2.91 23.51
N PHE A 10 5.05 1.93 23.14
CA PHE A 10 3.69 1.78 23.64
C PHE A 10 3.68 0.73 24.75
N VAL A 11 3.43 1.15 25.99
CA VAL A 11 3.40 0.28 27.16
C VAL A 11 1.95 -0.04 27.51
N LYS A 12 1.60 -1.33 27.49
CA LYS A 12 0.26 -1.83 27.82
C LYS A 12 0.35 -2.98 28.82
N GLU A 13 -0.76 -3.25 29.50
CA GLU A 13 -0.88 -4.42 30.37
C GLU A 13 -0.73 -5.72 29.55
N SER A 14 -0.07 -6.71 30.13
CA SER A 14 0.07 -8.02 29.51
C SER A 14 -1.26 -8.77 29.55
N VAL A 15 -1.64 -9.37 28.43
CA VAL A 15 -2.91 -10.10 28.30
C VAL A 15 -2.67 -11.61 28.46
N SER A 16 -3.47 -12.26 29.30
CA SER A 16 -3.44 -13.72 29.50
C SER A 16 -4.15 -14.45 28.36
N ILE A 17 -3.39 -14.86 27.33
CA ILE A 17 -3.93 -15.48 26.11
C ILE A 17 -4.39 -16.93 26.36
N LYS A 18 -5.61 -17.26 25.91
CA LYS A 18 -6.14 -18.64 25.84
C LYS A 18 -6.24 -19.12 24.40
N GLU A 19 -6.83 -18.31 23.52
CA GLU A 19 -7.00 -18.58 22.09
C GLU A 19 -6.79 -17.29 21.28
N GLU A 20 -6.39 -17.44 20.02
CA GLU A 20 -6.11 -16.34 19.11
C GLU A 20 -6.83 -16.56 17.78
N TYR A 21 -7.63 -15.57 17.36
CA TYR A 21 -8.35 -15.57 16.10
C TYR A 21 -7.89 -14.43 15.20
N TYR A 22 -8.12 -14.60 13.89
CA TYR A 22 -7.96 -13.56 12.89
C TYR A 22 -9.33 -13.03 12.47
N LEU A 23 -9.48 -11.71 12.38
CA LEU A 23 -10.64 -11.04 11.80
C LEU A 23 -10.14 -10.00 10.78
N GLY A 24 -10.72 -9.98 9.58
CA GLY A 24 -10.31 -9.04 8.54
C GLY A 24 -11.46 -8.59 7.64
N VAL A 25 -11.37 -7.37 7.11
CA VAL A 25 -12.27 -6.78 6.12
C VAL A 25 -11.43 -6.17 5.02
N THR A 26 -11.68 -6.57 3.77
CA THR A 26 -10.96 -6.05 2.59
C THR A 26 -11.83 -6.11 1.33
N VAL A 27 -11.34 -5.61 0.19
CA VAL A 27 -12.00 -5.72 -1.11
C VAL A 27 -11.50 -6.95 -1.85
N ASP A 28 -12.38 -7.90 -2.13
CA ASP A 28 -12.10 -8.96 -3.09
C ASP A 28 -12.27 -8.42 -4.51
N ARG A 29 -11.14 -8.18 -5.19
CA ARG A 29 -11.13 -7.62 -6.55
C ARG A 29 -11.74 -8.54 -7.60
N ALA A 30 -11.70 -9.87 -7.39
CA ALA A 30 -12.29 -10.83 -8.32
C ALA A 30 -13.82 -10.83 -8.21
N GLN A 31 -14.34 -10.79 -6.98
CA GLN A 31 -15.77 -10.73 -6.72
C GLN A 31 -16.34 -9.30 -6.80
N LYS A 32 -15.48 -8.29 -6.81
CA LYS A 32 -15.83 -6.85 -6.80
C LYS A 32 -16.72 -6.50 -5.61
N ARG A 33 -16.42 -7.06 -4.44
CA ARG A 33 -17.21 -6.91 -3.21
C ARG A 33 -16.29 -6.79 -2.00
N VAL A 34 -16.80 -6.13 -0.98
CA VAL A 34 -16.19 -6.20 0.36
C VAL A 34 -16.37 -7.63 0.88
N VAL A 35 -15.30 -8.18 1.43
CA VAL A 35 -15.27 -9.50 2.05
C VAL A 35 -14.88 -9.35 3.51
N VAL A 36 -15.68 -9.94 4.40
CA VAL A 36 -15.37 -10.10 5.82
C VAL A 36 -14.84 -11.52 6.01
N MET A 37 -13.70 -11.66 6.69
CA MET A 37 -13.01 -12.93 6.86
C MET A 37 -12.73 -13.18 8.33
N VAL A 38 -12.82 -14.45 8.73
CA VAL A 38 -12.37 -14.90 10.04
C VAL A 38 -11.60 -16.20 9.95
N SER A 39 -10.68 -16.42 10.89
CA SER A 39 -9.97 -17.69 11.04
C SER A 39 -9.70 -18.03 12.50
N PRO A 40 -9.81 -19.32 12.91
CA PRO A 40 -9.34 -19.76 14.20
C PRO A 40 -7.80 -19.84 14.29
N ALA A 41 -7.10 -19.50 13.21
CA ALA A 41 -5.64 -19.41 13.16
C ALA A 41 -5.20 -17.93 13.26
N GLY A 42 -5.35 -17.32 14.44
CA GLY A 42 -4.79 -16.00 14.74
C GLY A 42 -3.31 -16.05 15.12
N GLY A 43 -2.68 -14.88 15.19
CA GLY A 43 -1.28 -14.72 15.60
C GLY A 43 -0.25 -15.12 14.53
N ILE A 44 -0.72 -15.52 13.34
CA ILE A 44 0.11 -15.87 12.19
C ILE A 44 -0.35 -15.10 10.96
N ASP A 45 0.51 -15.10 9.92
CA ASP A 45 0.22 -14.46 8.64
C ASP A 45 -0.97 -15.15 7.95
N ILE A 46 -2.02 -14.38 7.61
CA ILE A 46 -3.25 -14.95 7.06
C ILE A 46 -3.02 -15.46 5.63
N GLU A 47 -2.07 -14.89 4.91
CA GLU A 47 -1.60 -15.34 3.59
C GLU A 47 -1.00 -16.75 3.67
N GLU A 48 -0.28 -17.05 4.76
CA GLU A 48 0.25 -18.40 5.00
C GLU A 48 -0.88 -19.40 5.28
N VAL A 49 -1.89 -19.01 6.05
CA VAL A 49 -3.09 -19.83 6.30
C VAL A 49 -3.83 -20.09 4.99
N ALA A 50 -4.00 -19.08 4.14
CA ALA A 50 -4.66 -19.22 2.85
C ALA A 50 -3.94 -20.23 1.94
N ARG A 51 -2.61 -20.28 1.99
CA ARG A 51 -1.79 -21.21 1.20
C ARG A 51 -1.80 -22.63 1.77
N THR A 52 -1.66 -22.77 3.09
CA THR A 52 -1.42 -24.06 3.74
C THR A 52 -2.69 -24.74 4.25
N ASN A 53 -3.69 -23.95 4.66
CA ASN A 53 -4.94 -24.45 5.22
C ASN A 53 -6.13 -23.53 4.89
N PRO A 54 -6.48 -23.37 3.60
CA PRO A 54 -7.54 -22.44 3.17
C PRO A 54 -8.90 -22.72 3.79
N GLY A 55 -9.17 -23.97 4.18
CA GLY A 55 -10.41 -24.37 4.86
C GLY A 55 -10.60 -23.77 6.26
N LYS A 56 -9.55 -23.15 6.85
CA LYS A 56 -9.63 -22.39 8.10
C LYS A 56 -10.02 -20.93 7.89
N ILE A 57 -10.23 -20.46 6.65
CA ILE A 57 -10.64 -19.08 6.38
C ILE A 57 -12.12 -19.09 5.98
N PHE A 58 -12.94 -18.57 6.87
CA PHE A 58 -14.37 -18.39 6.62
C PHE A 58 -14.58 -16.98 6.07
N LYS A 59 -15.35 -16.86 4.99
CA LYS A 59 -15.56 -15.61 4.28
C LYS A 59 -17.04 -15.31 4.13
N PHE A 60 -17.38 -14.03 4.24
CA PHE A 60 -18.70 -13.51 3.92
C PHE A 60 -18.56 -12.35 2.92
N TYR A 61 -19.27 -12.43 1.81
CA TYR A 61 -19.26 -11.38 0.78
C TYR A 61 -20.42 -10.43 0.98
N VAL A 62 -20.11 -9.19 1.35
CA VAL A 62 -21.11 -8.18 1.68
C VAL A 62 -21.86 -7.75 0.43
N ASN A 63 -23.19 -7.65 0.55
CA ASN A 63 -24.02 -7.04 -0.47
C ASN A 63 -23.90 -5.50 -0.35
N PRO A 64 -23.45 -4.77 -1.38
CA PRO A 64 -23.25 -3.32 -1.29
C PRO A 64 -24.52 -2.51 -0.97
N LEU A 65 -25.69 -3.00 -1.36
CA LEU A 65 -26.96 -2.32 -1.09
C LEU A 65 -27.46 -2.56 0.34
N LEU A 66 -27.27 -3.79 0.85
CA LEU A 66 -27.75 -4.15 2.17
C LEU A 66 -26.72 -3.80 3.25
N GLY A 67 -25.43 -3.83 2.95
CA GLY A 67 -24.35 -3.77 3.94
C GLY A 67 -24.27 -5.05 4.79
N PHE A 68 -23.35 -5.07 5.75
CA PHE A 68 -23.11 -6.23 6.61
C PHE A 68 -24.07 -6.25 7.81
N LYS A 69 -24.92 -7.28 7.87
CA LYS A 69 -26.00 -7.41 8.85
C LYS A 69 -25.59 -8.21 10.07
N SER A 70 -26.28 -7.98 11.19
CA SER A 70 -25.99 -8.65 12.45
C SER A 70 -26.08 -10.18 12.35
N HIS A 71 -27.00 -10.75 11.57
CA HIS A 71 -27.12 -12.20 11.43
C HIS A 71 -25.91 -12.80 10.68
N GLU A 72 -25.40 -12.12 9.65
CA GLU A 72 -24.19 -12.50 8.90
C GLU A 72 -22.95 -12.44 9.81
N ALA A 73 -22.86 -11.41 10.66
CA ALA A 73 -21.80 -11.31 11.67
C ALA A 73 -21.86 -12.43 12.72
N ASN A 74 -23.05 -12.82 13.16
CA ASN A 74 -23.23 -13.94 14.09
C ASN A 74 -22.89 -15.29 13.45
N GLU A 75 -23.28 -15.50 12.19
CA GLU A 75 -22.96 -16.70 11.42
C GLU A 75 -21.44 -16.86 11.29
N LEU A 76 -20.75 -15.79 10.88
CA LEU A 76 -19.30 -15.81 10.71
C LEU A 76 -18.57 -16.01 12.05
N ALA A 77 -19.01 -15.34 13.12
CA ALA A 77 -18.47 -15.53 14.46
C ALA A 77 -18.66 -16.95 14.99
N SER A 78 -19.77 -17.62 14.64
CA SER A 78 -20.06 -19.00 15.05
C SER A 78 -19.13 -20.03 14.39
N ALA A 79 -18.42 -19.65 13.32
CA ALA A 79 -17.38 -20.48 12.72
C ALA A 79 -16.12 -20.58 13.60
N LEU A 80 -15.92 -19.63 14.52
CA LEU A 80 -14.77 -19.59 15.43
C LEU A 80 -15.04 -20.32 16.75
N THR A 81 -16.25 -20.17 17.31
CA THR A 81 -16.58 -20.71 18.63
C THR A 81 -18.07 -21.03 18.78
N LYS A 82 -18.38 -21.98 19.66
CA LYS A 82 -19.76 -22.36 20.01
C LYS A 82 -20.29 -21.62 21.26
N ASP A 83 -19.43 -20.88 21.96
CA ASP A 83 -19.86 -20.09 23.11
C ASP A 83 -20.69 -18.89 22.65
N LYS A 84 -21.96 -18.85 23.06
CA LYS A 84 -22.92 -17.82 22.62
C LYS A 84 -22.53 -16.40 23.06
N ASN A 85 -21.84 -16.23 24.18
CA ASN A 85 -21.41 -14.92 24.63
C ASN A 85 -20.22 -14.43 23.81
N LEU A 86 -19.27 -15.32 23.51
CA LEU A 86 -18.15 -15.00 22.63
C LEU A 86 -18.64 -14.71 21.20
N VAL A 87 -19.57 -15.50 20.66
CA VAL A 87 -20.17 -15.25 19.34
C VAL A 87 -20.76 -13.84 19.26
N LYS A 88 -21.56 -13.43 20.25
CA LYS A 88 -22.13 -12.07 20.30
C LYS A 88 -21.05 -10.98 20.35
N GLY A 89 -20.00 -11.19 21.14
CA GLY A 89 -18.89 -10.25 21.27
C GLY A 89 -18.09 -10.13 19.97
N ILE A 90 -17.73 -11.25 19.35
CA ILE A 90 -17.03 -11.30 18.07
C ILE A 90 -17.88 -10.68 16.96
N ALA A 91 -19.18 -10.98 16.91
CA ALA A 91 -20.09 -10.38 15.94
C ALA A 91 -20.14 -8.85 16.07
N LYS A 92 -20.16 -8.32 17.30
CA LYS A 92 -20.09 -6.88 17.54
C LYS A 92 -18.78 -6.28 17.04
N ILE A 93 -17.65 -6.96 17.26
CA ILE A 93 -16.34 -6.53 16.75
C ILE A 93 -16.36 -6.53 15.22
N LEU A 94 -16.81 -7.61 14.58
CA LEU A 94 -16.92 -7.71 13.12
C LEU A 94 -17.76 -6.59 12.51
N SER A 95 -18.92 -6.28 13.08
CA SER A 95 -19.74 -5.14 12.65
C SER A 95 -19.02 -3.80 12.83
N GLY A 96 -18.24 -3.65 13.90
CA GLY A 96 -17.39 -2.49 14.13
C GLY A 96 -16.26 -2.35 13.10
N LEU A 97 -15.57 -3.44 12.76
CA LEU A 97 -14.53 -3.44 11.74
C LEU A 97 -15.09 -3.11 10.36
N TYR A 98 -16.25 -3.67 9.99
CA TYR A 98 -16.93 -3.32 8.75
C TYR A 98 -17.35 -1.84 8.73
N ARG A 99 -17.86 -1.32 9.85
CA ARG A 99 -18.20 0.10 9.94
C ARG A 99 -16.98 1.00 9.77
N ILE A 100 -15.85 0.68 10.42
CA ILE A 100 -14.59 1.40 10.23
C ILE A 100 -14.17 1.35 8.76
N PHE A 101 -14.25 0.17 8.15
CA PHE A 101 -13.88 -0.03 6.75
C PHE A 101 -14.65 0.90 5.80
N GLU A 102 -15.98 0.97 5.96
CA GLU A 102 -16.85 1.82 5.13
C GLU A 102 -16.72 3.31 5.48
N GLU A 103 -16.79 3.69 6.75
CA GLU A 103 -16.83 5.09 7.18
C GLU A 103 -15.48 5.79 6.96
N MET A 104 -14.37 5.07 7.04
CA MET A 104 -13.02 5.62 6.91
C MET A 104 -12.37 5.35 5.55
N ASP A 105 -13.13 4.84 4.57
CA ASP A 105 -12.64 4.44 3.24
C ASP A 105 -11.36 3.60 3.31
N SER A 106 -11.41 2.52 4.06
CA SER A 106 -10.27 1.62 4.22
C SER A 106 -10.17 0.63 3.06
N SER A 107 -8.96 0.23 2.71
CA SER A 107 -8.67 -0.91 1.83
C SER A 107 -8.44 -2.22 2.60
N LEU A 108 -8.06 -2.11 3.88
CA LEU A 108 -7.93 -3.23 4.81
C LEU A 108 -8.24 -2.75 6.24
N VAL A 109 -9.02 -3.53 6.98
CA VAL A 109 -9.17 -3.43 8.43
C VAL A 109 -9.02 -4.82 9.00
N GLU A 110 -8.01 -5.07 9.83
CA GLU A 110 -7.80 -6.37 10.45
C GLU A 110 -7.45 -6.28 11.93
N VAL A 111 -7.82 -7.33 12.66
CA VAL A 111 -7.43 -7.59 14.04
C VAL A 111 -6.72 -8.94 14.06
N ASN A 112 -5.42 -8.92 14.35
CA ASN A 112 -4.60 -10.12 14.37
C ASN A 112 -3.52 -10.02 15.45
N PRO A 113 -3.70 -10.63 16.64
CA PRO A 113 -4.80 -11.52 17.01
C PRO A 113 -5.96 -10.80 17.71
N LEU A 114 -7.18 -11.30 17.50
CA LEU A 114 -8.25 -11.19 18.48
C LEU A 114 -8.06 -12.30 19.51
N VAL A 115 -7.79 -11.90 20.75
CA VAL A 115 -7.51 -12.82 21.86
C VAL A 115 -8.79 -13.13 22.62
N ILE A 116 -8.99 -14.40 22.95
CA ILE A 116 -9.81 -14.80 24.10
C ILE A 116 -8.87 -14.94 25.29
N THR A 117 -9.14 -14.21 26.36
CA THR A 117 -8.34 -14.29 27.58
C THR A 117 -8.68 -15.54 28.39
N LYS A 118 -7.82 -15.92 29.34
CA LYS A 118 -8.10 -17.04 30.26
C LYS A 118 -9.34 -16.81 31.11
N GLU A 119 -9.71 -15.56 31.34
CA GLU A 119 -10.92 -15.13 32.05
C GLU A 119 -12.17 -15.14 31.14
N GLY A 120 -12.03 -15.51 29.87
CA GLY A 120 -13.13 -15.62 28.92
C GLY A 120 -13.54 -14.30 28.27
N SER A 121 -12.72 -13.24 28.37
CA SER A 121 -12.98 -11.95 27.74
C SER A 121 -12.38 -11.88 26.33
N LEU A 122 -12.94 -11.02 25.47
CA LEU A 122 -12.37 -10.73 24.15
C LEU A 122 -11.47 -9.50 24.21
N PHE A 123 -10.32 -9.56 23.55
CA PHE A 123 -9.36 -8.47 23.50
C PHE A 123 -8.70 -8.37 22.12
N ALA A 124 -8.89 -7.26 21.42
CA ALA A 124 -8.17 -6.99 20.16
C ALA A 124 -6.72 -6.61 20.50
N LEU A 125 -5.80 -7.58 20.41
CA LEU A 125 -4.43 -7.39 20.90
C LEU A 125 -3.61 -6.49 19.97
N ASP A 126 -3.83 -6.65 18.68
CA ASP A 126 -3.21 -5.87 17.62
C ASP A 126 -4.19 -5.67 16.46
N ALA A 127 -4.07 -4.55 15.77
CA ALA A 127 -4.93 -4.18 14.66
C ALA A 127 -4.16 -3.38 13.62
N LYS A 128 -4.50 -3.60 12.36
CA LYS A 128 -3.93 -2.89 11.23
C LYS A 128 -5.04 -2.35 10.36
N ILE A 129 -4.94 -1.08 10.02
CA ILE A 129 -5.85 -0.39 9.11
C ILE A 129 -5.02 0.20 7.99
N ILE A 130 -5.43 -0.06 6.74
CA ILE A 130 -4.87 0.56 5.55
C ILE A 130 -5.99 1.38 4.92
N PHE A 131 -5.76 2.68 4.75
CA PHE A 131 -6.71 3.60 4.14
C PHE A 131 -6.54 3.65 2.62
N ASP A 132 -7.59 4.03 1.88
CA ASP A 132 -7.46 4.36 0.46
C ASP A 132 -6.91 5.79 0.30
N ASP A 133 -5.69 5.90 -0.22
CA ASP A 133 -5.04 7.18 -0.51
C ASP A 133 -5.92 8.12 -1.36
N ASN A 134 -6.78 7.58 -2.23
CA ASN A 134 -7.68 8.38 -3.07
C ASN A 134 -8.84 9.01 -2.29
N ALA A 135 -9.13 8.53 -1.09
CA ALA A 135 -10.20 9.04 -0.23
C ALA A 135 -9.70 10.00 0.86
N LEU A 136 -8.38 10.14 1.04
CA LEU A 136 -7.81 10.96 2.11
C LEU A 136 -8.24 12.44 2.07
N TYR A 137 -8.61 12.97 0.90
CA TYR A 137 -9.08 14.35 0.75
C TYR A 137 -10.34 14.66 1.58
N ARG A 138 -11.14 13.65 1.93
CA ARG A 138 -12.34 13.78 2.78
C ARG A 138 -12.13 13.28 4.21
N HIS A 139 -10.91 12.87 4.57
CA HIS A 139 -10.50 12.38 5.88
C HIS A 139 -9.28 13.15 6.42
N PRO A 140 -9.42 14.46 6.73
CA PRO A 140 -8.30 15.28 7.21
C PRO A 140 -7.71 14.77 8.52
N GLU A 141 -8.51 14.16 9.38
CA GLU A 141 -8.08 13.55 10.64
C GLU A 141 -7.14 12.36 10.42
N ILE A 142 -7.38 11.54 9.39
CA ILE A 142 -6.49 10.42 9.03
C ILE A 142 -5.21 10.96 8.39
N SER A 143 -5.35 11.92 7.48
CA SER A 143 -4.20 12.57 6.82
C SER A 143 -3.23 13.19 7.83
N SER A 144 -3.75 13.70 8.95
CA SER A 144 -2.95 14.31 10.02
C SER A 144 -2.13 13.30 10.84
N LEU A 145 -2.47 12.01 10.78
CA LEU A 145 -1.77 10.94 11.49
C LEU A 145 -0.58 10.37 10.71
N ARG A 146 -0.35 10.81 9.46
CA ARG A 146 0.72 10.30 8.60
C ARG A 146 2.09 10.62 9.21
N ASP A 147 2.87 9.58 9.47
CA ASP A 147 4.24 9.68 9.99
C ASP A 147 5.23 9.68 8.81
N LEU A 148 5.65 10.87 8.37
CA LEU A 148 6.59 11.02 7.26
C LEU A 148 8.02 10.57 7.60
N GLU A 149 8.35 10.40 8.88
CA GLU A 149 9.71 10.08 9.32
C GLU A 149 10.07 8.61 9.08
N VAL A 150 9.06 7.75 8.89
CA VAL A 150 9.25 6.33 8.59
C VAL A 150 9.19 6.01 7.09
N GLU A 151 8.85 6.99 6.27
CA GLU A 151 8.80 6.87 4.81
C GLU A 151 10.18 7.19 4.18
N ASP A 152 10.44 6.67 2.97
CA ASP A 152 11.67 7.03 2.27
C ASP A 152 11.62 8.53 1.87
N PRO A 153 12.65 9.34 2.20
CA PRO A 153 12.66 10.77 1.88
C PRO A 153 12.52 11.10 0.39
N LEU A 154 12.91 10.17 -0.50
CA LEU A 154 12.72 10.31 -1.95
C LEU A 154 11.26 10.11 -2.35
N GLU A 155 10.56 9.16 -1.73
CA GLU A 155 9.13 8.92 -1.94
C GLU A 155 8.29 10.10 -1.44
N VAL A 156 8.65 10.67 -0.28
CA VAL A 156 8.00 11.88 0.25
C VAL A 156 8.16 13.06 -0.72
N ARG A 157 9.39 13.35 -1.15
CA ARG A 157 9.67 14.42 -2.14
C ARG A 157 8.96 14.20 -3.47
N ALA A 158 8.87 12.95 -3.92
CA ALA A 158 8.15 12.59 -5.14
C ALA A 158 6.65 12.86 -5.04
N LYS A 159 6.02 12.48 -3.91
CA LYS A 159 4.59 12.74 -3.66
C LYS A 159 4.30 14.24 -3.64
N GLU A 160 5.15 15.05 -3.01
CA GLU A 160 5.07 16.52 -3.02
C GLU A 160 5.27 17.12 -4.43
N ALA A 161 6.09 16.47 -5.26
CA ALA A 161 6.29 16.83 -6.66
C ALA A 161 5.14 16.39 -7.58
N GLY A 162 4.18 15.61 -7.07
CA GLY A 162 3.07 15.08 -7.84
C GLY A 162 3.50 13.99 -8.83
N VAL A 163 4.51 13.20 -8.47
CA VAL A 163 4.96 12.03 -9.25
C VAL A 163 4.91 10.77 -8.38
N SER A 164 4.56 9.64 -8.97
CA SER A 164 4.60 8.36 -8.25
C SER A 164 6.01 7.81 -8.31
N TYR A 165 6.61 7.52 -7.16
CA TYR A 165 7.98 7.01 -7.04
C TYR A 165 8.01 5.90 -6.01
N VAL A 166 8.78 4.84 -6.29
CA VAL A 166 9.11 3.79 -5.32
C VAL A 166 10.58 3.49 -5.47
N ARG A 167 11.33 3.53 -4.36
CA ARG A 167 12.76 3.22 -4.39
C ARG A 167 12.97 1.70 -4.41
N LEU A 168 13.91 1.23 -5.22
CA LEU A 168 14.29 -0.18 -5.32
C LEU A 168 15.79 -0.34 -5.01
N GLU A 169 16.31 -1.56 -4.96
CA GLU A 169 17.74 -1.83 -4.76
C GLU A 169 18.44 -2.06 -6.12
N GLY A 170 18.73 -0.97 -6.84
CA GLY A 170 19.30 -1.07 -8.20
C GLY A 170 20.20 0.08 -8.59
N ASN A 171 20.65 0.10 -9.84
CA ASN A 171 21.65 1.06 -10.33
C ASN A 171 21.20 1.86 -11.55
N ILE A 172 20.08 1.53 -12.19
CA ILE A 172 19.53 2.27 -13.34
C ILE A 172 18.28 3.02 -12.91
N GLY A 173 18.38 4.34 -12.85
CA GLY A 173 17.24 5.19 -12.55
C GLY A 173 16.27 5.24 -13.73
N CYS A 174 14.98 5.03 -13.51
CA CYS A 174 13.97 5.04 -14.57
C CYS A 174 13.05 6.26 -14.42
N ILE A 175 12.79 6.99 -15.50
CA ILE A 175 11.81 8.09 -15.57
C ILE A 175 10.89 7.84 -16.75
N VAL A 176 9.62 7.60 -16.44
CA VAL A 176 8.66 7.09 -17.43
C VAL A 176 7.30 7.77 -17.24
N ASN A 177 6.51 7.90 -18.31
CA ASN A 177 5.12 8.32 -18.21
C ASN A 177 4.17 7.13 -18.37
N GLY A 178 3.27 6.97 -17.40
CA GLY A 178 2.31 5.88 -17.28
C GLY A 178 2.87 4.66 -16.53
N ALA A 179 2.18 4.27 -15.45
CA ALA A 179 2.57 3.16 -14.58
C ALA A 179 2.85 1.84 -15.32
N GLY A 180 2.05 1.50 -16.34
CA GLY A 180 2.26 0.30 -17.16
C GLY A 180 3.58 0.33 -17.94
N LEU A 181 3.91 1.47 -18.54
CA LEU A 181 5.18 1.65 -19.25
C LEU A 181 6.35 1.71 -18.27
N ALA A 182 6.16 2.30 -17.09
CA ALA A 182 7.18 2.34 -16.04
C ALA A 182 7.57 0.93 -15.58
N MET A 183 6.58 0.06 -15.31
CA MET A 183 6.82 -1.36 -15.02
C MET A 183 7.52 -2.08 -16.17
N ALA A 184 7.04 -1.94 -17.40
CA ALA A 184 7.66 -2.57 -18.57
C ALA A 184 9.11 -2.08 -18.81
N THR A 185 9.42 -0.83 -18.48
CA THR A 185 10.77 -0.27 -18.59
C THR A 185 11.70 -0.87 -17.54
N MET A 186 11.24 -1.05 -16.31
CA MET A 186 12.01 -1.75 -15.28
C MET A 186 12.27 -3.21 -15.67
N ASP A 187 11.25 -3.90 -16.19
CA ASP A 187 11.39 -5.27 -16.68
C ASP A 187 12.41 -5.36 -17.83
N LEU A 188 12.40 -4.38 -18.74
CA LEU A 188 13.38 -4.27 -19.82
C LEU A 188 14.81 -4.11 -19.28
N VAL A 189 15.01 -3.21 -18.32
CA VAL A 189 16.32 -2.99 -17.66
C VAL A 189 16.82 -4.29 -17.03
N LYS A 190 15.94 -4.99 -16.30
CA LYS A 190 16.24 -6.28 -15.68
C LYS A 190 16.54 -7.37 -16.71
N HIS A 191 15.76 -7.42 -17.79
CA HIS A 191 15.93 -8.38 -18.88
C HIS A 191 17.30 -8.25 -19.57
N TYR A 192 17.83 -7.03 -19.70
CA TYR A 192 19.17 -6.76 -20.24
C TYR A 192 20.29 -6.79 -19.19
N GLY A 193 20.02 -7.28 -17.97
CA GLY A 193 21.05 -7.62 -16.98
C GLY A 193 21.47 -6.51 -16.03
N ALA A 194 20.74 -5.39 -15.98
CA ALA A 194 20.94 -4.33 -14.99
C ALA A 194 19.81 -4.30 -13.96
N GLU A 195 19.96 -3.54 -12.87
CA GLU A 195 18.96 -3.47 -11.81
C GLU A 195 18.22 -2.13 -11.84
N PRO A 196 16.89 -2.09 -11.99
CA PRO A 196 16.15 -0.83 -11.89
C PRO A 196 16.27 -0.28 -10.46
N ALA A 197 16.74 0.96 -10.33
CA ALA A 197 16.93 1.64 -9.05
C ALA A 197 15.61 2.18 -8.47
N ASN A 198 14.60 2.37 -9.30
CA ASN A 198 13.32 2.92 -8.88
C ASN A 198 12.20 2.62 -9.90
N PHE A 199 10.97 2.63 -9.41
CA PHE A 199 9.78 2.94 -10.21
C PHE A 199 9.56 4.45 -10.19
N LEU A 200 9.26 5.08 -11.33
CA LEU A 200 8.81 6.48 -11.37
C LEU A 200 7.85 6.71 -12.54
N ASP A 201 6.65 7.18 -12.21
CA ASP A 201 5.63 7.63 -13.15
C ASP A 201 5.41 9.16 -13.02
N VAL A 202 5.74 9.91 -14.08
CA VAL A 202 5.48 11.36 -14.18
C VAL A 202 4.04 11.71 -14.63
N GLY A 203 3.21 10.70 -14.92
CA GLY A 203 1.86 10.83 -15.44
C GLY A 203 1.78 11.09 -16.96
N GLY A 204 0.62 10.81 -17.56
CA GLY A 204 0.42 10.90 -19.01
C GLY A 204 0.53 12.31 -19.61
N GLY A 205 0.37 13.36 -18.79
CA GLY A 205 0.49 14.77 -19.18
C GLY A 205 1.74 15.44 -18.62
N ALA A 206 2.83 14.69 -18.45
CA ALA A 206 4.05 15.15 -17.80
C ALA A 206 4.50 16.53 -18.31
N SER A 207 4.50 17.51 -17.42
CA SER A 207 5.00 18.86 -17.68
C SER A 207 6.53 18.91 -17.61
N LEU A 208 7.12 19.94 -18.24
CA LEU A 208 8.55 20.25 -18.15
C LEU A 208 9.06 20.24 -16.70
N GLN A 209 8.25 20.80 -15.80
CA GLN A 209 8.59 20.95 -14.39
C GLN A 209 8.59 19.60 -13.66
N GLN A 210 7.62 18.71 -13.95
CA GLN A 210 7.56 17.37 -13.37
C GLN A 210 8.74 16.51 -13.81
N VAL A 211 9.12 16.55 -15.09
CA VAL A 211 10.29 15.81 -15.59
C VAL A 211 11.59 16.31 -14.95
N GLY A 212 11.74 17.62 -14.77
CA GLY A 212 12.88 18.22 -14.07
C GLY A 212 12.98 17.73 -12.62
N LYS A 213 11.89 17.82 -11.86
CA LYS A 213 11.82 17.33 -10.47
C LYS A 213 12.07 15.82 -10.37
N ALA A 214 11.50 15.02 -11.28
CA ALA A 214 11.73 13.59 -11.33
C ALA A 214 13.22 13.26 -11.52
N LEU A 215 13.89 13.98 -12.41
CA LEU A 215 15.32 13.81 -12.62
C LEU A 215 16.15 14.25 -11.40
N ASP A 216 15.74 15.30 -10.68
CA ASP A 216 16.38 15.71 -9.42
C ASP A 216 16.25 14.63 -8.33
N ILE A 217 15.08 14.00 -8.22
CA ILE A 217 14.84 12.92 -7.26
C ILE A 217 15.73 11.72 -7.59
N VAL A 218 15.70 11.25 -8.84
CA VAL A 218 16.50 10.08 -9.28
C VAL A 218 18.00 10.31 -9.12
N LEU A 219 18.51 11.50 -9.49
CA LEU A 219 19.93 11.79 -9.36
C LEU A 219 20.41 12.01 -7.92
N SER A 220 19.49 12.23 -6.98
CA SER A 220 19.85 12.34 -5.56
C SER A 220 20.03 10.98 -4.87
N ASP A 221 19.69 9.88 -5.55
CA ASP A 221 19.93 8.54 -5.04
C ASP A 221 21.34 8.06 -5.39
N GLU A 222 22.18 7.87 -4.37
CA GLU A 222 23.60 7.53 -4.50
C GLU A 222 23.86 6.15 -5.11
N GLN A 223 22.86 5.27 -5.22
CA GLN A 223 22.98 3.98 -5.91
C GLN A 223 22.91 4.10 -7.43
N VAL A 224 22.35 5.20 -7.95
CA VAL A 224 22.13 5.39 -9.38
C VAL A 224 23.46 5.60 -10.11
N ARG A 225 23.64 4.89 -11.21
CA ARG A 225 24.85 4.91 -12.05
C ARG A 225 24.55 5.33 -13.49
N ALA A 226 23.32 5.18 -13.95
CA ALA A 226 22.82 5.74 -15.21
C ALA A 226 21.31 5.98 -15.10
N VAL A 227 20.77 6.84 -15.97
CA VAL A 227 19.34 7.16 -16.01
C VAL A 227 18.77 6.80 -17.38
N LEU A 228 17.65 6.08 -17.39
CA LEU A 228 16.84 5.79 -18.56
C LEU A 228 15.55 6.61 -18.51
N VAL A 229 15.42 7.54 -19.44
CA VAL A 229 14.18 8.28 -19.70
C VAL A 229 13.45 7.60 -20.84
N ASN A 230 12.25 7.09 -20.58
CA ASN A 230 11.40 6.47 -21.60
C ASN A 230 10.05 7.17 -21.62
N ILE A 231 9.87 8.10 -22.55
CA ILE A 231 8.63 8.87 -22.67
C ILE A 231 7.93 8.52 -23.98
N PHE A 232 6.66 8.12 -23.85
CA PHE A 232 5.75 8.00 -24.98
C PHE A 232 4.91 9.29 -25.05
N GLY A 233 5.23 10.15 -26.01
CA GLY A 233 4.51 11.39 -26.30
C GLY A 233 3.11 11.08 -26.84
N GLY A 234 2.11 11.17 -25.96
CA GLY A 234 0.70 11.13 -26.33
C GLY A 234 0.18 12.54 -26.59
N ILE A 235 -0.16 13.26 -25.50
CA ILE A 235 -0.67 14.63 -25.56
C ILE A 235 0.47 15.65 -25.66
N THR A 236 1.59 15.38 -24.97
CA THR A 236 2.78 16.24 -24.98
C THR A 236 3.72 15.87 -26.12
N ARG A 237 4.11 16.86 -26.93
CA ARG A 237 5.11 16.68 -27.98
C ARG A 237 6.51 16.41 -27.42
N CYS A 238 7.28 15.61 -28.13
CA CYS A 238 8.63 15.18 -27.76
C CYS A 238 9.62 16.33 -27.76
N ASP A 239 9.46 17.33 -28.63
CA ASP A 239 10.32 18.52 -28.64
C ASP A 239 10.16 19.34 -27.35
N ILE A 240 8.93 19.52 -26.86
CA ILE A 240 8.65 20.14 -25.56
C ILE A 240 9.35 19.34 -24.46
N VAL A 241 9.17 18.02 -24.40
CA VAL A 241 9.84 17.18 -23.38
C VAL A 241 11.36 17.29 -23.46
N ALA A 242 11.93 17.27 -24.67
CA ALA A 242 13.37 17.41 -24.89
C ALA A 242 13.89 18.78 -24.43
N GLU A 243 13.19 19.86 -24.73
CA GLU A 243 13.52 21.21 -24.22
C GLU A 243 13.51 21.23 -22.69
N GLY A 244 12.53 20.58 -22.06
CA GLY A 244 12.46 20.47 -20.59
C GLY A 244 13.65 19.72 -20.00
N LEU A 245 14.05 18.62 -20.62
CA LEU A 245 15.24 17.87 -20.22
C LEU A 245 16.50 18.72 -20.38
N ILE A 246 16.67 19.42 -21.51
CA ILE A 246 17.82 20.31 -21.74
C ILE A 246 17.87 21.43 -20.68
N GLN A 247 16.73 22.07 -20.38
CA GLN A 247 16.66 23.11 -19.35
C GLN A 247 16.92 22.58 -17.94
N ALA A 248 16.45 21.36 -17.64
CA ALA A 248 16.71 20.72 -16.36
C ALA A 248 18.17 20.30 -16.23
N LEU A 249 18.82 19.91 -17.33
CA LEU A 249 20.24 19.56 -17.37
C LEU A 249 21.15 20.79 -17.34
N SER A 250 20.78 21.90 -17.99
CA SER A 250 21.64 23.11 -18.02
C SER A 250 21.83 23.75 -16.64
N LYS A 251 20.90 23.51 -15.71
CA LYS A 251 20.96 23.98 -14.32
C LYS A 251 21.88 23.13 -13.43
N ARG A 252 22.45 22.03 -13.94
CA ARG A 252 23.27 21.10 -13.15
C ARG A 252 24.43 20.52 -13.94
N LYS A 253 25.45 20.05 -13.23
CA LYS A 253 26.44 19.14 -13.81
C LYS A 253 25.97 17.71 -13.57
N MET A 254 25.58 17.01 -14.63
CA MET A 254 25.27 15.58 -14.57
C MET A 254 26.48 14.79 -15.07
N ASN A 255 27.02 13.93 -14.21
CA ASN A 255 28.17 13.08 -14.51
C ASN A 255 27.77 11.64 -14.87
N LEU A 256 26.49 11.30 -14.75
CA LEU A 256 25.97 9.97 -15.06
C LEU A 256 25.48 9.90 -16.52
N PRO A 257 25.60 8.75 -17.20
CA PRO A 257 24.99 8.55 -18.51
C PRO A 257 23.47 8.71 -18.45
N LEU A 258 22.92 9.45 -19.42
CA LEU A 258 21.49 9.64 -19.61
C LEU A 258 21.10 9.08 -20.98
N ILE A 259 20.27 8.05 -20.96
CA ILE A 259 19.73 7.40 -22.14
C ILE A 259 18.28 7.88 -22.28
N ILE A 260 17.96 8.48 -23.43
CA ILE A 260 16.64 9.05 -23.67
C ILE A 260 16.01 8.34 -24.85
N ARG A 261 14.83 7.78 -24.63
CA ARG A 261 13.92 7.32 -25.67
C ARG A 261 12.66 8.17 -25.61
N LEU A 262 12.45 8.96 -26.67
CA LEU A 262 11.21 9.68 -26.92
C LEU A 262 10.52 9.04 -28.13
N THR A 263 9.21 8.87 -28.07
CA THR A 263 8.43 8.41 -29.23
C THR A 263 7.07 9.08 -29.22
N GLY A 264 6.69 9.69 -30.33
CA GLY A 264 5.50 10.52 -30.45
C GLY A 264 5.72 11.59 -31.52
N THR A 265 4.94 12.66 -31.45
CA THR A 265 5.10 13.87 -32.29
C THR A 265 6.05 14.87 -31.70
#